data_AF-A0A354DM57-F1
#
_entry.id   AF-A0A354DM57-F1
#
_cell.length_a   1.000
_cell.length_b   1.000
_cell.length_c   1.000
_cell.angle_alpha   90.00
_cell.angle_beta   90.00
_cell.angle_gamma   90.00
#
_symmetry.space_group_name_H-M   'P 1'
#
loop_
_entity.id
_entity.type
_entity.pdbx_description
1 polymer ?
#
loop_
_entity_poly.entity_id
_entity_poly.type
_entity_poly.pdbx_seq_one_letter_code
_entity_poly.pdbx_strand_id
1 'polypeptide(L)'
;MKAIWKMDDQWLEYTAVEDDSGLLLEQVLKERLHISGRMIQRLTRNKGLFLNRKAPFLKKKVKNGDRIKVRIGDGTKEPHLPPIPLSLDLLFEDDALMVLNKQAGLMVHPVKEGQNHTLAHGIAFYRLQKGKSGFVRPVHRLDKETSGAILFAGNGYIHRLLDQQLQEGTIKRSYYAVVAGHLGEPGEKGTINAPIARD
;
A
#
# COMPACT_ATOMS: atom_id res chain seq x y z
N MET A 1 20.91 7.33 7.29
CA MET A 1 20.93 6.42 6.12
C MET A 1 20.15 7.09 4.99
N LYS A 2 20.75 7.32 3.81
CA LYS A 2 19.98 7.79 2.65
C LYS A 2 19.02 6.67 2.25
N ALA A 3 17.77 7.01 1.96
CA ALA A 3 16.84 6.06 1.38
C ALA A 3 17.46 5.52 0.08
N ILE A 4 17.60 4.19 0.01
CA ILE A 4 18.10 3.45 -1.16
C ILE A 4 17.09 3.42 -2.32
N TRP A 5 15.90 4.00 -2.09
CA TRP A 5 14.84 4.15 -3.05
C TRP A 5 14.19 5.53 -2.98
N LYS A 6 13.56 5.92 -4.08
CA LYS A 6 12.66 7.08 -4.19
C LYS A 6 11.44 6.66 -5.00
N MET A 7 10.27 7.14 -4.64
CA MET A 7 9.04 6.76 -5.32
C MET A 7 8.12 7.96 -5.53
N ASP A 8 7.36 7.92 -6.62
CA ASP A 8 6.17 8.73 -6.82
C ASP A 8 5.00 7.82 -7.26
N ASP A 9 3.85 8.40 -7.60
CA ASP A 9 2.66 7.64 -8.01
C ASP A 9 2.89 6.76 -9.26
N GLN A 10 3.93 7.04 -10.07
CA GLN A 10 4.19 6.38 -11.35
C GLN A 10 5.49 5.57 -11.36
N TRP A 11 6.52 6.01 -10.66
CA TRP A 11 7.87 5.46 -10.75
C TRP A 11 8.45 5.15 -9.38
N LEU A 12 9.10 3.98 -9.31
CA LEU A 12 10.03 3.60 -8.26
C LEU A 12 11.44 3.67 -8.84
N GLU A 13 12.33 4.40 -8.18
CA GLU A 13 13.76 4.39 -8.44
C GLU A 13 14.48 3.73 -7.27
N TYR A 14 15.35 2.78 -7.57
CA TYR A 14 16.18 2.08 -6.61
C TYR A 14 17.65 2.22 -7.00
N THR A 15 18.50 2.50 -6.03
CA THR A 15 19.96 2.50 -6.20
C THR A 15 20.52 1.23 -5.60
N ALA A 16 21.10 0.38 -6.46
CA ALA A 16 21.71 -0.87 -6.06
C ALA A 16 22.81 -0.63 -5.02
N VAL A 17 22.79 -1.42 -3.94
CA VAL A 17 23.79 -1.37 -2.87
C VAL A 17 24.88 -2.41 -3.11
N GLU A 18 25.89 -2.45 -2.23
CA GLU A 18 27.01 -3.41 -2.35
C GLU A 18 26.50 -4.86 -2.37
N ASP A 19 25.53 -5.19 -1.51
CA ASP A 19 24.91 -6.52 -1.41
C ASP A 19 24.16 -6.97 -2.69
N ASP A 20 23.88 -6.04 -3.63
CA ASP A 20 23.28 -6.38 -4.91
C ASP A 20 24.33 -6.64 -6.00
N SER A 21 25.61 -6.33 -5.73
CA SER A 21 26.64 -6.41 -6.75
C SER A 21 26.86 -7.86 -7.20
N GLY A 22 26.81 -8.08 -8.51
CA GLY A 22 26.96 -9.41 -9.10
C GLY A 22 25.65 -10.19 -9.24
N LEU A 23 24.56 -9.76 -8.60
CA LEU A 23 23.22 -10.31 -8.84
C LEU A 23 22.71 -9.92 -10.23
N LEU A 24 21.89 -10.78 -10.84
CA LEU A 24 21.19 -10.43 -12.08
C LEU A 24 20.15 -9.35 -11.79
N LEU A 25 19.91 -8.44 -12.75
CA LEU A 25 18.86 -7.43 -12.65
C LEU A 25 17.49 -8.06 -12.35
N GLU A 26 17.19 -9.21 -12.94
CA GLU A 26 15.95 -9.94 -12.64
C GLU A 26 15.85 -10.39 -11.18
N GLN A 27 16.95 -10.79 -10.55
CA GLN A 27 16.97 -11.18 -9.13
C GLN A 27 16.71 -9.96 -8.25
N VAL A 28 17.40 -8.84 -8.52
CA VAL A 28 17.17 -7.58 -7.77
C VAL A 28 15.71 -7.13 -7.88
N LEU A 29 15.10 -7.22 -9.06
CA LEU A 29 13.69 -6.89 -9.27
C LEU A 29 12.75 -7.79 -8.45
N LYS A 30 13.00 -9.10 -8.41
CA LYS A 30 12.13 -10.06 -7.70
C LYS A 30 12.34 -10.07 -6.20
N GLU A 31 13.59 -9.99 -5.75
CA GLU A 31 13.97 -10.22 -4.35
C GLU A 31 14.02 -8.93 -3.54
N ARG A 32 14.53 -7.83 -4.11
CA ARG A 32 14.62 -6.53 -3.40
C ARG A 32 13.38 -5.66 -3.60
N LEU A 33 12.87 -5.65 -4.82
CA LEU A 33 11.73 -4.81 -5.21
C LEU A 33 10.43 -5.61 -5.29
N HIS A 34 10.45 -6.91 -4.98
CA HIS A 34 9.26 -7.76 -4.96
C HIS A 34 8.41 -7.70 -6.24
N ILE A 35 9.00 -7.39 -7.39
CA ILE A 35 8.29 -7.25 -8.67
C ILE A 35 8.03 -8.65 -9.24
N SER A 36 6.76 -8.98 -9.48
CA SER A 36 6.38 -10.29 -10.02
C SER A 36 6.90 -10.49 -11.45
N GLY A 37 7.16 -11.75 -11.85
CA GLY A 37 7.58 -12.07 -13.22
C GLY A 37 6.62 -11.54 -14.29
N ARG A 38 5.31 -11.62 -14.05
CA ARG A 38 4.27 -11.03 -14.91
C ARG A 38 4.44 -9.52 -15.05
N MET A 39 4.76 -8.82 -13.96
CA MET A 39 5.03 -7.39 -13.99
C MET A 39 6.33 -7.09 -14.74
N ILE A 40 7.41 -7.83 -14.52
CA ILE A 40 8.67 -7.68 -15.27
C ILE A 40 8.45 -7.81 -16.79
N GLN A 41 7.68 -8.83 -17.22
CA GLN A 41 7.34 -9.02 -18.63
C GLN A 41 6.56 -7.81 -19.19
N ARG A 42 5.51 -7.36 -18.47
CA ARG A 42 4.73 -6.18 -18.85
C ARG A 42 5.59 -4.92 -18.95
N LEU A 43 6.48 -4.70 -17.99
CA LEU A 43 7.37 -3.53 -17.94
C LEU A 43 8.37 -3.54 -19.11
N THR A 44 8.93 -4.71 -19.43
CA THR A 44 9.87 -4.85 -20.54
C THR A 44 9.19 -4.54 -21.89
N ARG A 45 7.97 -5.03 -22.11
CA ARG A 45 7.20 -4.73 -23.34
C ARG A 45 6.80 -3.26 -23.46
N ASN A 46 6.41 -2.64 -22.34
CA ASN A 46 5.83 -1.29 -22.34
C ASN A 46 6.84 -0.18 -22.01
N LYS A 47 8.15 -0.45 -22.12
CA LYS A 47 9.24 0.49 -21.79
C LYS A 47 9.10 1.10 -20.39
N GLY A 48 8.67 0.29 -19.42
CA GLY A 48 8.46 0.66 -18.02
C GLY A 48 9.59 0.25 -17.08
N LEU A 49 10.70 -0.25 -17.59
CA LEU A 49 11.86 -0.67 -16.79
C LEU A 49 13.12 -0.10 -17.43
N PHE A 50 14.02 0.45 -16.62
CA PHE A 50 15.31 1.00 -17.06
C PHE A 50 16.41 0.65 -16.08
N LEU A 51 17.62 0.42 -16.62
CA LEU A 51 18.86 0.33 -15.87
C LEU A 51 19.78 1.44 -16.36
N ASN A 52 20.19 2.36 -15.48
CA ASN A 52 21.00 3.53 -15.80
C ASN A 52 20.46 4.32 -17.01
N ARG A 53 19.15 4.61 -17.00
CA ARG A 53 18.41 5.32 -18.06
C ARG A 53 18.34 4.61 -19.42
N LYS A 54 18.82 3.36 -19.52
CA LYS A 54 18.80 2.56 -20.75
C LYS A 54 17.82 1.40 -20.62
N ALA A 55 17.35 0.88 -21.76
CA ALA A 55 16.56 -0.34 -21.79
C ALA A 55 17.35 -1.50 -21.14
N PRO A 56 16.70 -2.29 -20.28
CA PRO A 56 17.36 -3.28 -19.45
C PRO A 56 17.68 -4.55 -20.25
N PHE A 57 18.76 -5.23 -19.88
CA PHE A 57 18.96 -6.64 -20.17
C PHE A 57 18.84 -7.41 -18.84
N LEU A 58 17.79 -8.22 -18.69
CA LEU A 58 17.42 -8.84 -17.40
C LEU A 58 18.54 -9.74 -16.81
N LYS A 59 19.34 -10.36 -17.68
CA LYS A 59 20.49 -11.20 -17.29
C LYS A 59 21.78 -10.41 -17.07
N LYS A 60 21.74 -9.07 -17.10
CA LYS A 60 22.90 -8.25 -16.77
C LYS A 60 23.14 -8.26 -15.27
N LYS A 61 24.39 -8.44 -14.85
CA LYS A 61 24.81 -8.27 -13.46
C LYS A 61 24.78 -6.81 -13.06
N VAL A 62 24.19 -6.52 -11.90
CA VAL A 62 24.08 -5.19 -11.31
C VAL A 62 25.38 -4.85 -10.57
N LYS A 63 25.74 -3.57 -10.54
CA LYS A 63 26.87 -3.03 -9.77
C LYS A 63 26.36 -2.09 -8.69
N ASN A 64 27.12 -1.94 -7.59
CA ASN A 64 26.86 -0.89 -6.62
C ASN A 64 26.72 0.47 -7.34
N GLY A 65 25.65 1.21 -7.00
CA GLY A 65 25.34 2.51 -7.56
C GLY A 65 24.52 2.48 -8.86
N ASP A 66 24.28 1.30 -9.44
CA ASP A 66 23.37 1.17 -10.59
C ASP A 66 21.96 1.65 -10.21
N ARG A 67 21.33 2.41 -11.11
CA ARG A 67 19.99 2.96 -10.92
C ARG A 67 18.97 2.15 -11.69
N ILE A 68 18.08 1.51 -10.95
CA ILE A 68 16.96 0.73 -11.48
C ILE A 68 15.70 1.58 -11.37
N LYS A 69 15.04 1.82 -12.50
CA LYS A 69 13.81 2.62 -12.55
C LYS A 69 12.66 1.77 -13.07
N VAL A 70 11.58 1.66 -12.29
CA VAL A 70 10.45 0.77 -12.51
C VAL A 70 9.15 1.58 -12.54
N ARG A 71 8.33 1.40 -13.57
CA ARG A 71 7.01 2.01 -13.65
C ARG A 71 6.03 1.21 -12.79
N ILE A 72 5.72 1.74 -11.62
CA ILE A 72 4.79 1.13 -10.67
C ILE A 72 3.35 1.63 -10.85
N GLY A 73 3.16 2.75 -11.56
CA GLY A 73 1.84 3.27 -11.88
C GLY A 73 0.99 2.26 -12.66
N ASP A 74 -0.25 2.12 -12.23
CA ASP A 74 -1.15 1.06 -12.68
C ASP A 74 -1.68 1.32 -14.10
N GLY A 75 -1.65 2.58 -14.57
CA GLY A 75 -2.13 3.00 -15.88
C GLY A 75 -3.63 2.77 -16.10
N THR A 76 -4.35 2.30 -15.07
CA THR A 76 -5.77 1.98 -15.09
C THR A 76 -6.61 3.26 -15.11
N LYS A 77 -7.55 3.35 -16.05
CA LYS A 77 -8.72 4.23 -15.95
C LYS A 77 -9.78 3.45 -15.21
N GLU A 78 -10.10 3.82 -13.97
CA GLU A 78 -11.04 3.09 -13.12
C GLU A 78 -11.83 4.09 -12.25
N PRO A 79 -13.01 3.69 -11.74
CA PRO A 79 -14.19 4.53 -11.68
C PRO A 79 -14.00 5.76 -10.79
N HIS A 80 -14.61 6.85 -11.24
CA HIS A 80 -14.51 8.17 -10.62
C HIS A 80 -15.24 8.15 -9.27
N LEU A 81 -14.56 7.75 -8.19
CA LEU A 81 -15.01 8.06 -6.84
C LEU A 81 -15.03 9.60 -6.74
N PRO A 82 -16.18 10.26 -6.56
CA PRO A 82 -16.23 11.70 -6.55
C PRO A 82 -15.42 12.23 -5.35
N PRO A 83 -14.44 13.13 -5.55
CA PRO A 83 -13.70 13.68 -4.43
C PRO A 83 -14.62 14.59 -3.61
N ILE A 84 -14.72 14.35 -2.31
CA ILE A 84 -15.53 15.17 -1.39
C ILE A 84 -14.61 15.75 -0.33
N PRO A 85 -14.61 17.08 -0.10
CA PRO A 85 -13.88 17.68 1.00
C PRO A 85 -14.32 17.08 2.33
N LEU A 86 -13.37 16.48 3.05
CA LEU A 86 -13.59 15.91 4.38
C LEU A 86 -12.34 16.17 5.22
N SER A 87 -12.52 16.53 6.49
CA SER A 87 -11.38 16.63 7.42
C SER A 87 -10.81 15.24 7.68
N LEU A 88 -9.54 15.04 7.34
CA LEU A 88 -8.82 13.80 7.58
C LEU A 88 -7.92 13.97 8.81
N ASP A 89 -8.04 13.04 9.76
CA ASP A 89 -7.12 12.94 10.89
C ASP A 89 -5.92 12.07 10.47
N LEU A 90 -4.86 12.74 10.03
CA LEU A 90 -3.67 12.12 9.44
C LEU A 90 -2.64 11.79 10.51
N LEU A 91 -2.41 10.49 10.74
CA LEU A 91 -1.39 10.00 11.67
C LEU A 91 -0.01 9.92 11.02
N PHE A 92 0.05 9.51 9.75
CA PHE A 92 1.29 9.35 9.00
C PHE A 92 1.05 9.39 7.48
N GLU A 93 1.96 9.97 6.72
CA GLU A 93 2.00 9.89 5.26
C GLU A 93 3.45 9.91 4.77
N ASP A 94 3.77 9.04 3.81
CA ASP A 94 4.97 9.13 2.99
C ASP A 94 4.65 8.86 1.50
N ASP A 95 5.68 8.62 0.69
CA ASP A 95 5.50 8.31 -0.74
C ASP A 95 4.80 6.97 -0.97
N ALA A 96 4.83 6.04 0.00
CA ALA A 96 4.32 4.69 -0.12
C ALA A 96 2.92 4.51 0.44
N LEU A 97 2.62 5.07 1.62
CA LEU A 97 1.40 4.79 2.35
C LEU A 97 0.91 5.97 3.18
N MET A 98 -0.31 5.84 3.67
CA MET A 98 -0.97 6.79 4.54
C MET A 98 -1.67 6.04 5.67
N VAL A 99 -1.56 6.56 6.89
CA VAL A 99 -2.28 6.07 8.07
C VAL A 99 -3.18 7.18 8.58
N LEU A 100 -4.48 6.89 8.65
CA LEU A 100 -5.48 7.81 9.17
C LEU A 100 -6.06 7.29 10.47
N ASN A 101 -6.43 8.20 11.36
CA ASN A 101 -7.32 7.90 12.48
C ASN A 101 -8.78 8.04 12.02
N LYS A 102 -9.43 6.92 11.71
CA LYS A 102 -10.83 6.92 11.31
C LYS A 102 -11.71 7.22 12.53
N GLN A 103 -12.59 8.20 12.41
CA GLN A 103 -13.60 8.47 13.43
C GLN A 103 -14.72 7.40 13.40
N ALA A 104 -15.36 7.15 14.53
CA ALA A 104 -16.57 6.33 14.60
C ALA A 104 -17.71 6.98 13.80
N GLY A 105 -18.64 6.17 13.29
CA GLY A 105 -19.74 6.62 12.41
C GLY A 105 -19.33 6.81 10.93
N LEU A 106 -18.03 6.87 10.60
CA LEU A 106 -17.55 7.06 9.24
C LEU A 106 -17.23 5.71 8.55
N MET A 107 -17.75 5.49 7.34
CA MET A 107 -17.41 4.31 6.53
C MET A 107 -16.08 4.50 5.79
N VAL A 108 -15.38 3.39 5.56
CA VAL A 108 -14.11 3.42 4.79
C VAL A 108 -14.39 3.63 3.29
N HIS A 109 -15.24 2.79 2.69
CA HIS A 109 -15.59 2.81 1.27
C HIS A 109 -17.11 2.76 1.08
N PRO A 110 -17.62 3.25 -0.07
CA PRO A 110 -19.03 3.07 -0.42
C PRO A 110 -19.36 1.58 -0.49
N VAL A 111 -20.49 1.18 0.08
CA VAL A 111 -21.05 -0.18 -0.01
C VAL A 111 -22.31 -0.23 -0.87
N LYS A 112 -22.84 0.93 -1.28
CA LYS A 112 -24.00 1.08 -2.17
C LYS A 112 -23.71 2.17 -3.20
N GLU A 113 -24.32 2.06 -4.37
CA GLU A 113 -24.29 3.12 -5.37
C GLU A 113 -24.92 4.41 -4.83
N GLY A 114 -24.36 5.56 -5.21
CA GLY A 114 -24.79 6.88 -4.72
C GLY A 114 -24.40 7.19 -3.27
N GLN A 115 -23.76 6.26 -2.56
CA GLN A 115 -23.30 6.50 -1.19
C GLN A 115 -22.04 7.36 -1.20
N ASN A 116 -22.18 8.56 -0.63
CA ASN A 116 -21.13 9.57 -0.56
C ASN A 116 -20.60 9.72 0.87
N HIS A 117 -19.62 10.61 1.07
CA HIS A 117 -19.06 10.98 2.38
C HIS A 117 -18.45 9.80 3.18
N THR A 118 -17.71 8.95 2.48
CA THR A 118 -16.84 7.95 3.12
C THR A 118 -15.41 8.45 3.19
N LEU A 119 -14.58 7.80 4.01
CA LEU A 119 -13.16 8.15 4.15
C LEU A 119 -12.44 8.14 2.79
N ALA A 120 -12.80 7.21 1.90
CA ALA A 120 -12.27 7.17 0.55
C ALA A 120 -12.54 8.43 -0.28
N HIS A 121 -13.71 9.07 -0.13
CA HIS A 121 -13.99 10.32 -0.85
C HIS A 121 -13.10 11.47 -0.35
N GLY A 122 -12.89 11.54 0.96
CA GLY A 122 -11.98 12.49 1.60
C GLY A 122 -10.53 12.31 1.15
N ILE A 123 -10.06 11.07 1.12
CA ILE A 123 -8.71 10.74 0.64
C ILE A 123 -8.56 11.08 -0.84
N ALA A 124 -9.56 10.74 -1.67
CA ALA A 124 -9.53 11.08 -3.09
C ALA A 124 -9.39 12.60 -3.29
N PHE A 125 -10.18 13.39 -2.56
CA PHE A 125 -10.08 14.85 -2.58
C PHE A 125 -8.69 15.34 -2.13
N TYR A 126 -8.21 14.86 -0.99
CA TYR A 126 -6.91 15.23 -0.43
C TYR A 126 -5.75 14.94 -1.39
N ARG A 127 -5.75 13.77 -2.04
CA ARG A 127 -4.70 13.38 -2.98
C ARG A 127 -4.73 14.21 -4.25
N LEU A 128 -5.92 14.50 -4.80
CA LEU A 128 -6.06 15.35 -5.98
C LEU A 128 -5.56 16.78 -5.71
N GLN A 129 -5.81 17.33 -4.52
CA GLN A 129 -5.26 18.64 -4.12
C GLN A 129 -3.73 18.67 -4.08
N LYS A 130 -3.08 17.51 -3.84
CA LYS A 130 -1.63 17.35 -3.91
C LYS A 130 -1.09 17.04 -5.31
N GLY A 131 -1.94 17.05 -6.35
CA GLY A 131 -1.57 16.64 -7.71
C GLY A 131 -1.24 15.14 -7.83
N LYS A 132 -1.62 14.35 -6.83
CA LYS A 132 -1.50 12.88 -6.84
C LYS A 132 -2.76 12.28 -7.46
N SER A 133 -2.68 11.00 -7.79
CA SER A 133 -3.86 10.24 -8.20
C SER A 133 -4.93 10.21 -7.10
N GLY A 134 -6.20 10.44 -7.46
CA GLY A 134 -7.34 10.27 -6.56
C GLY A 134 -7.68 8.81 -6.23
N PHE A 135 -6.94 7.83 -6.74
CA PHE A 135 -7.16 6.42 -6.40
C PHE A 135 -6.93 6.16 -4.92
N VAL A 136 -7.90 5.50 -4.28
CA VAL A 136 -7.82 5.11 -2.87
C VAL A 136 -7.75 3.60 -2.77
N ARG A 137 -6.74 3.11 -2.03
CA ARG A 137 -6.45 1.68 -1.89
C ARG A 137 -6.34 1.32 -0.41
N PRO A 138 -7.44 0.95 0.25
CA PRO A 138 -7.40 0.50 1.64
C PRO A 138 -6.62 -0.83 1.70
N VAL A 139 -5.75 -0.98 2.69
CA VAL A 139 -5.07 -2.27 2.93
C VAL A 139 -5.98 -3.19 3.74
N HIS A 140 -6.73 -2.62 4.67
CA HIS A 140 -7.73 -3.32 5.46
C HIS A 140 -8.93 -2.40 5.71
N ARG A 141 -9.99 -2.95 6.30
CA ARG A 141 -11.19 -2.21 6.69
C ARG A 141 -11.32 -2.11 8.20
N LEU A 142 -12.00 -1.05 8.64
CA LEU A 142 -12.62 -0.91 9.95
C LEU A 142 -14.13 -0.81 9.73
N ASP A 143 -14.92 -1.32 10.67
CA ASP A 143 -16.37 -1.14 10.61
C ASP A 143 -16.74 0.32 10.86
N LYS A 144 -17.97 0.67 10.49
CA LYS A 144 -18.46 2.06 10.53
C LYS A 144 -18.27 2.67 11.92
N GLU A 145 -18.67 1.94 12.97
CA GLU A 145 -18.63 2.41 14.35
C GLU A 145 -17.26 2.19 15.04
N THR A 146 -16.34 1.46 14.41
CA THR A 146 -14.98 1.27 14.95
C THR A 146 -14.12 2.48 14.62
N SER A 147 -13.51 3.11 15.63
CA SER A 147 -12.52 4.17 15.44
C SER A 147 -11.08 3.62 15.43
N GLY A 148 -10.12 4.44 14.98
CA GLY A 148 -8.70 4.17 15.13
C GLY A 148 -7.92 4.10 13.81
N ALA A 149 -6.69 3.61 13.91
CA ALA A 149 -5.73 3.60 12.82
C ALA A 149 -6.16 2.70 11.65
N ILE A 150 -6.14 3.24 10.44
CA ILE A 150 -6.40 2.52 9.20
C ILE A 150 -5.35 2.85 8.14
N LEU A 151 -4.90 1.81 7.45
CA LEU A 151 -3.79 1.89 6.50
C LEU A 151 -4.29 1.93 5.04
N PHE A 152 -3.76 2.87 4.27
CA PHE A 152 -3.99 3.05 2.85
C PHE A 152 -2.68 3.00 2.07
N ALA A 153 -2.69 2.32 0.93
CA ALA A 153 -1.56 2.29 0.01
C ALA A 153 -1.60 3.45 -0.98
N GLY A 154 -0.43 4.03 -1.27
CA GLY A 154 -0.27 5.12 -2.23
C GLY A 154 -0.51 4.68 -3.67
N ASN A 155 -0.18 3.44 -4.04
CA ASN A 155 -0.39 2.93 -5.40
C ASN A 155 -0.61 1.41 -5.39
N GLY A 156 -0.95 0.82 -6.54
CA GLY A 156 -1.25 -0.62 -6.66
C GLY A 156 -0.05 -1.52 -6.34
N TYR A 157 1.17 -1.06 -6.66
CA TYR A 157 2.38 -1.77 -6.28
C TYR A 157 2.53 -1.91 -4.77
N ILE A 158 2.38 -0.80 -4.02
CA ILE A 158 2.45 -0.82 -2.54
C ILE A 158 1.28 -1.59 -1.94
N HIS A 159 0.08 -1.44 -2.51
CA HIS A 159 -1.11 -2.16 -2.02
C HIS A 159 -0.87 -3.67 -2.01
N ARG A 160 -0.31 -4.22 -3.08
CA ARG A 160 0.04 -5.64 -3.15
C ARG A 160 1.08 -6.06 -2.11
N LEU A 161 2.09 -5.23 -1.82
CA LEU A 161 3.10 -5.54 -0.80
C LEU A 161 2.50 -5.55 0.60
N LEU A 162 1.64 -4.58 0.89
CA LEU A 162 0.97 -4.48 2.18
C LEU A 162 -0.09 -5.57 2.37
N ASP A 163 -0.79 -5.96 1.30
CA ASP A 163 -1.71 -7.10 1.32
C ASP A 163 -0.98 -8.41 1.61
N GLN A 164 0.17 -8.64 0.99
CA GLN A 164 1.02 -9.79 1.30
C GLN A 164 1.45 -9.78 2.78
N GLN A 165 1.92 -8.64 3.29
CA GLN A 165 2.29 -8.50 4.70
C GLN A 165 1.10 -8.72 5.66
N LEU A 166 -0.11 -8.34 5.23
CA LEU A 166 -1.34 -8.59 5.99
C LEU A 166 -1.65 -10.08 6.06
N GLN A 167 -1.52 -10.80 4.94
CA GLN A 167 -1.71 -12.25 4.86
C GLN A 167 -0.67 -13.02 5.69
N GLU A 168 0.59 -12.57 5.66
CA GLU A 168 1.69 -13.13 6.44
C GLU A 168 1.63 -12.75 7.93
N GLY A 169 0.73 -11.85 8.32
CA GLY A 169 0.56 -11.42 9.71
C GLY A 169 1.71 -10.57 10.26
N THR A 170 2.53 -9.98 9.39
CA THR A 170 3.62 -9.07 9.77
C THR A 170 3.10 -7.69 10.15
N ILE A 171 1.95 -7.28 9.59
CA ILE A 171 1.21 -6.09 10.04
C ILE A 171 0.47 -6.41 11.34
N LYS A 172 1.00 -5.89 12.47
CA LYS A 172 0.37 -6.01 13.79
C LYS A 172 -0.71 -4.95 13.98
N ARG A 173 -1.90 -5.39 14.38
CA ARG A 173 -3.07 -4.54 14.64
C ARG A 173 -3.54 -4.84 16.05
N SER A 174 -3.67 -3.81 16.87
CA SER A 174 -4.07 -3.91 18.28
C SER A 174 -5.30 -3.06 18.50
N TYR A 175 -6.26 -3.57 19.27
CA TYR A 175 -7.52 -2.90 19.56
C TYR A 175 -7.71 -2.80 21.06
N TYR A 176 -8.25 -1.67 21.50
CA TYR A 176 -8.84 -1.52 22.83
C TYR A 176 -10.35 -1.66 22.70
N ALA A 177 -10.95 -2.45 23.58
CA ALA A 177 -12.39 -2.67 23.61
C ALA A 177 -12.88 -2.65 25.06
N VAL A 178 -14.08 -2.11 25.25
CA VAL A 178 -14.86 -2.28 26.48
C VAL A 178 -15.88 -3.37 26.20
N VAL A 179 -15.95 -4.36 27.08
CA VAL A 179 -16.85 -5.51 26.92
C VAL A 179 -17.88 -5.55 28.04
N ALA A 180 -19.04 -6.14 27.75
CA ALA A 180 -20.02 -6.48 28.77
C ALA A 180 -19.79 -7.91 29.27
N GLY A 181 -19.86 -8.12 30.58
CA GLY A 181 -19.64 -9.42 31.22
C GLY A 181 -18.27 -9.54 31.89
N HIS A 182 -17.92 -10.76 32.31
CA HIS A 182 -16.65 -11.09 32.98
C HIS A 182 -15.77 -11.89 32.03
N LEU A 183 -14.57 -11.38 31.71
CA LEU A 183 -13.61 -12.00 30.78
C LEU A 183 -12.61 -12.96 31.44
N GLY A 184 -12.73 -13.19 32.75
CA GLY A 184 -11.74 -13.91 33.56
C GLY A 184 -10.96 -12.96 34.47
N GLU A 185 -9.87 -13.47 35.06
CA GLU A 185 -9.04 -12.73 36.01
C GLU A 185 -8.20 -11.63 35.32
N PRO A 186 -7.85 -10.53 36.02
CA PRO A 186 -7.02 -9.47 35.47
C PRO A 186 -5.67 -9.98 34.95
N GLY A 187 -5.39 -9.71 33.67
CA GLY A 187 -4.15 -10.12 33.02
C GLY A 187 -4.18 -11.49 32.35
N GLU A 188 -5.31 -12.21 32.45
CA GLU A 188 -5.53 -13.42 31.65
C GLU A 188 -5.45 -13.12 30.15
N LYS A 189 -4.93 -14.09 29.41
CA LYS A 189 -4.76 -14.04 27.95
C LYS A 189 -5.33 -15.30 27.34
N GLY A 190 -6.07 -15.14 26.27
CA GLY A 190 -6.64 -16.24 25.50
C GLY A 190 -6.53 -15.98 24.00
N THR A 191 -6.84 -17.00 23.21
CA THR A 191 -6.95 -16.90 21.76
C THR A 191 -8.28 -17.49 21.33
N ILE A 192 -9.10 -16.68 20.64
CA ILE A 192 -10.30 -17.15 19.97
C ILE A 192 -9.90 -17.56 18.56
N ASN A 193 -9.94 -18.86 18.26
CA ASN A 193 -9.62 -19.42 16.96
C ASN A 193 -10.83 -20.22 16.42
N ALA A 194 -11.78 -19.52 15.81
CA ALA A 194 -13.00 -20.09 15.25
C ALA A 194 -13.31 -19.47 13.88
N PRO A 195 -13.86 -20.24 12.92
CA PRO A 195 -14.28 -19.70 11.64
C PRO A 195 -15.47 -18.73 11.82
N ILE A 196 -15.54 -17.72 10.96
CA ILE A 196 -16.64 -16.74 10.91
C ILE A 196 -17.38 -16.92 9.58
N ALA A 197 -18.70 -17.14 9.63
CA ALA A 197 -19.57 -17.18 8.47
C ALA A 197 -20.34 -15.86 8.33
N ARG A 198 -21.06 -15.70 7.22
CA ARG A 198 -22.13 -14.69 7.17
C ARG A 198 -23.30 -15.19 8.01
N ASP A 199 -23.92 -14.29 8.75
CA ASP A 199 -25.22 -14.52 9.39
C ASP A 199 -26.29 -14.87 8.35
#